data_AF-A0AAN1M4U0-F1
#
_entry.id   AF-A0AAN1M4U0-F1
#
_cell.length_a   1.000
_cell.length_b   1.000
_cell.length_c   1.000
_cell.angle_alpha   90.00
_cell.angle_beta   90.00
_cell.angle_gamma   90.00
#
_symmetry.space_group_name_H-M   'P 1'
#
loop_
_entity.id
_entity.type
_entity.pdbx_description
1 polymer ?
#
loop_
_entity_poly.entity_id
_entity_poly.type
_entity_poly.pdbx_seq_one_letter_code
_entity_poly.pdbx_strand_id
1 'polypeptide(L)'
;MKGFTEQTASLLESLEAVDHIDRDAGRIYYSEEFKRHVISSWHGGDSPTALFRKAGLGPEVIGSKRIERCVARWRDRHRITDLQADEVAESLVPMSLFLAQTERLNAFESRIRQLEDEQGRQA
;
A
#
# COMPACT_ATOMS: atom_id res chain seq x y z
N MET A 1 -17.30 22.55 -0.46
CA MET A 1 -17.70 21.41 -1.30
C MET A 1 -18.99 20.88 -0.68
N LYS A 2 -20.09 20.71 -1.43
CA LYS A 2 -21.35 20.21 -0.84
C LYS A 2 -21.16 18.73 -0.50
N GLY A 3 -21.45 18.36 0.76
CA GLY A 3 -21.44 16.96 1.21
C GLY A 3 -22.49 16.12 0.48
N PHE A 4 -22.40 14.80 0.63
CA PHE A 4 -23.43 13.90 0.11
C PHE A 4 -24.71 14.05 0.94
N THR A 5 -25.88 13.92 0.31
CA THR A 5 -27.12 13.77 1.07
C THR A 5 -27.09 12.45 1.83
N GLU A 6 -27.78 12.37 2.96
CA GLU A 6 -27.77 11.18 3.82
C GLU A 6 -28.25 9.90 3.10
N GLN A 7 -29.24 10.05 2.22
CA GLN A 7 -29.75 8.95 1.40
C GLN A 7 -28.72 8.50 0.35
N THR A 8 -28.09 9.43 -0.35
CA THR A 8 -27.05 9.08 -1.34
C THR A 8 -25.83 8.48 -0.67
N ALA A 9 -25.40 9.00 0.48
CA ALA A 9 -24.29 8.45 1.24
C ALA A 9 -24.58 7.01 1.69
N SER A 10 -25.75 6.74 2.25
CA SER A 10 -26.14 5.41 2.73
C SER A 10 -26.25 4.39 1.58
N LEU A 11 -26.76 4.83 0.42
CA LEU A 11 -26.80 3.98 -0.77
C LEU A 11 -25.40 3.62 -1.26
N LEU A 12 -24.49 4.59 -1.30
CA LEU A 12 -23.12 4.35 -1.75
C LEU A 12 -22.31 3.51 -0.76
N GLU A 13 -22.54 3.67 0.55
CA GLU A 13 -21.93 2.82 1.59
C GLU A 13 -22.40 1.37 1.53
N SER A 14 -23.55 1.07 0.89
CA SER A 14 -24.01 -0.30 0.70
C SER A 14 -23.24 -1.07 -0.40
N LEU A 15 -22.42 -0.38 -1.19
CA LEU A 15 -21.64 -0.99 -2.26
C LEU A 15 -20.35 -1.60 -1.70
N GLU A 16 -20.02 -2.83 -2.08
CA GLU A 16 -18.77 -3.51 -1.66
C GLU A 16 -17.50 -2.73 -2.04
N ALA A 17 -17.59 -1.85 -3.04
CA ALA A 17 -16.51 -0.98 -3.48
C ALA A 17 -16.20 0.16 -2.49
N VAL A 18 -17.12 0.47 -1.58
CA VAL A 18 -17.03 1.58 -0.62
C VAL A 18 -16.83 1.02 0.78
N ASP A 19 -15.82 1.54 1.46
CA ASP A 19 -15.51 1.22 2.85
C ASP A 19 -16.30 2.13 3.80
N HIS A 20 -16.21 3.45 3.60
CA HIS A 20 -17.05 4.43 4.30
C HIS A 20 -17.10 5.77 3.55
N ILE A 21 -18.07 6.62 3.89
CA ILE A 21 -18.20 7.97 3.34
C ILE A 21 -18.16 9.01 4.44
N ASP A 22 -17.25 9.96 4.30
CA ASP A 22 -17.27 11.20 5.08
C ASP A 22 -18.34 12.12 4.51
N ARG A 23 -19.48 12.18 5.21
CA ARG A 23 -20.69 12.90 4.82
C ARG A 23 -20.45 14.41 4.78
N ASP A 24 -19.69 14.94 5.74
CA ASP A 24 -19.40 16.36 5.89
C ASP A 24 -18.40 16.86 4.85
N ALA A 25 -17.35 16.08 4.58
CA ALA A 25 -16.31 16.43 3.61
C ALA A 25 -16.60 15.95 2.18
N GLY A 26 -17.61 15.10 1.97
CA GLY A 26 -17.92 14.50 0.66
C GLY A 26 -16.83 13.54 0.16
N ARG A 27 -16.10 12.88 1.06
CA ARG A 27 -15.00 11.97 0.71
C ARG A 27 -15.49 10.53 0.73
N ILE A 28 -15.13 9.79 -0.32
CA ILE A 28 -15.43 8.36 -0.43
C ILE A 28 -14.12 7.62 -0.14
N TYR A 29 -14.16 6.71 0.82
CA TYR A 29 -13.10 5.78 1.10
C TYR A 29 -13.47 4.46 0.45
N TYR A 30 -12.61 3.99 -0.44
CA TYR A 30 -12.81 2.77 -1.19
C TYR A 30 -12.20 1.59 -0.45
N SER A 31 -12.82 0.42 -0.56
CA SER A 31 -12.25 -0.81 -0.02
C SER A 31 -10.92 -1.15 -0.70
N GLU A 32 -9.98 -1.74 0.04
CA GLU A 32 -8.67 -2.13 -0.52
C GLU A 32 -8.81 -3.23 -1.58
N GLU A 33 -9.80 -4.10 -1.45
CA GLU A 33 -10.12 -5.10 -2.46
C GLU A 33 -10.51 -4.46 -3.79
N PHE A 34 -11.41 -3.47 -3.77
CA PHE A 34 -11.82 -2.76 -4.97
C PHE A 34 -10.65 -2.02 -5.63
N LYS A 35 -9.79 -1.36 -4.84
CA LYS A 35 -8.59 -0.70 -5.37
C LYS A 35 -7.68 -1.68 -6.12
N ARG A 36 -7.41 -2.84 -5.50
CA ARG A 36 -6.57 -3.89 -6.10
C ARG A 36 -7.20 -4.46 -7.37
N HIS A 37 -8.50 -4.73 -7.36
CA HIS A 37 -9.24 -5.21 -8.52
C HIS A 37 -9.16 -4.23 -9.69
N VAL A 38 -9.36 -2.93 -9.43
CA VAL A 38 -9.29 -1.88 -10.45
C VAL A 38 -7.89 -1.80 -11.04
N ILE A 39 -6.85 -1.78 -10.19
CA ILE A 39 -5.47 -1.68 -10.66
C ILE A 39 -5.07 -2.92 -11.46
N SER A 40 -5.39 -4.13 -10.99
CA SER A 40 -5.07 -5.37 -11.71
C SER A 40 -5.76 -5.44 -13.08
N SER A 41 -7.05 -5.12 -13.14
CA SER A 41 -7.83 -5.18 -14.39
C SER A 41 -7.42 -4.08 -15.38
N TRP A 42 -7.06 -2.89 -14.88
CA TRP A 42 -6.56 -1.80 -15.72
C TRP A 42 -5.21 -2.15 -16.38
N HIS A 43 -4.31 -2.83 -15.67
CA HIS A 43 -3.08 -3.38 -16.28
C HIS A 43 -3.39 -4.47 -17.33
N GLY A 44 -4.50 -5.19 -17.18
CA GLY A 44 -5.04 -6.11 -18.19
C GLY A 44 -5.70 -5.43 -19.40
N GLY A 45 -5.81 -4.10 -19.41
CA GLY A 45 -6.37 -3.32 -20.53
C GLY A 45 -7.81 -2.84 -20.34
N ASP A 46 -8.45 -3.15 -19.21
CA ASP A 46 -9.81 -2.68 -18.95
C ASP A 46 -9.87 -1.18 -18.68
N SER A 47 -10.95 -0.52 -19.13
CA SER A 47 -11.18 0.89 -18.84
C SER A 47 -11.55 1.08 -17.36
N PRO A 48 -10.85 1.96 -16.61
CA PRO A 48 -11.22 2.23 -15.22
C PRO A 48 -12.64 2.75 -15.07
N THR A 49 -13.12 3.55 -16.02
CA THR A 49 -14.50 4.04 -16.04
C THR A 49 -15.52 2.89 -16.11
N ALA A 50 -15.22 1.83 -16.86
CA ALA A 50 -16.08 0.65 -16.96
C ALA A 50 -16.10 -0.15 -15.65
N LEU A 51 -14.95 -0.32 -15.00
CA LEU A 51 -14.82 -1.01 -13.71
C LEU A 51 -15.59 -0.27 -12.60
N PHE A 52 -15.47 1.05 -12.55
CA PHE A 52 -16.23 1.89 -11.62
C PHE A 52 -17.74 1.85 -11.90
N ARG A 53 -18.16 1.85 -13.16
CA ARG A 53 -19.58 1.70 -13.51
C ARG A 53 -20.14 0.33 -13.10
N LYS A 54 -19.38 -0.76 -13.28
CA LYS A 54 -19.76 -2.09 -12.79
C LYS A 54 -19.98 -2.12 -11.27
N ALA A 55 -19.20 -1.33 -10.54
CA ALA A 55 -19.31 -1.19 -9.09
C ALA A 55 -20.36 -0.15 -8.63
N GLY A 56 -21.17 0.42 -9.53
CA GLY A 56 -22.16 1.44 -9.19
C GLY A 56 -21.58 2.83 -8.90
N LEU A 57 -20.28 3.04 -9.14
CA LEU A 57 -19.54 4.28 -8.91
C LEU A 57 -19.14 4.94 -10.23
N GLY A 58 -20.03 4.88 -11.23
CA GLY A 58 -19.75 5.42 -12.55
C GLY A 58 -19.52 6.94 -12.57
N PRO A 59 -19.07 7.47 -13.71
CA PRO A 59 -18.78 8.90 -13.86
C PRO A 59 -20.01 9.80 -13.61
N GLU A 60 -21.22 9.27 -13.78
CA GLU A 60 -22.48 9.93 -13.42
C GLU A 60 -22.64 10.18 -11.91
N VAL A 61 -22.04 9.34 -11.07
CA VAL A 61 -22.14 9.44 -9.60
C VAL A 61 -21.00 10.26 -9.02
N ILE A 62 -19.76 9.91 -9.37
CA ILE A 62 -18.56 10.50 -8.76
C ILE A 62 -17.79 11.42 -9.71
N GLY A 63 -18.09 11.43 -11.00
CA GLY A 63 -17.39 12.24 -12.00
C GLY A 63 -16.14 11.56 -12.57
N SER A 64 -15.97 11.64 -13.88
CA SER A 64 -14.84 11.03 -14.61
C SER A 64 -13.48 11.47 -14.08
N LYS A 65 -13.31 12.77 -13.76
CA LYS A 65 -12.04 13.26 -13.19
C LYS A 65 -11.75 12.78 -11.78
N ARG A 66 -12.74 12.34 -11.00
CA ARG A 66 -12.45 11.67 -9.72
C ARG A 66 -11.94 10.26 -9.97
N ILE A 67 -12.54 9.53 -10.90
CA ILE A 67 -12.09 8.18 -11.29
C ILE A 67 -10.63 8.21 -11.74
N GLU A 68 -10.29 9.07 -12.71
CA GLU A 68 -8.91 9.20 -13.20
C GLU A 68 -7.90 9.50 -12.08
N ARG A 69 -8.22 10.46 -11.21
CA ARG A 69 -7.32 10.85 -10.09
C ARG A 69 -7.18 9.73 -9.05
N CYS A 70 -8.25 9.01 -8.75
CA CYS A 70 -8.21 7.87 -7.84
C CYS A 70 -7.29 6.78 -8.39
N VAL A 71 -7.47 6.41 -9.65
CA VAL A 71 -6.68 5.36 -10.31
C VAL A 71 -5.20 5.77 -10.40
N ALA A 72 -4.90 7.00 -10.79
CA ALA A 72 -3.53 7.51 -10.83
C ALA A 72 -2.85 7.43 -9.44
N ARG A 73 -3.55 7.87 -8.39
CA ARG A 73 -3.04 7.80 -7.01
C ARG A 73 -2.83 6.36 -6.54
N TRP A 74 -3.75 5.45 -6.87
CA TRP A 74 -3.65 4.05 -6.47
C TRP A 74 -2.52 3.34 -7.21
N ARG A 75 -2.34 3.62 -8.50
CA ARG A 75 -1.20 3.12 -9.27
C ARG A 75 0.13 3.54 -8.65
N ASP A 76 0.26 4.81 -8.29
CA ASP A 76 1.52 5.31 -7.72
C ASP A 76 1.79 4.67 -6.35
N ARG A 77 0.74 4.41 -5.56
CA ARG A 77 0.84 3.66 -4.29
C ARG A 77 1.17 2.19 -4.50
N HIS A 78 0.52 1.51 -5.44
CA HIS A 78 0.81 0.11 -5.77
C HIS A 78 2.23 -0.04 -6.31
N ARG A 79 2.71 0.88 -7.13
CA ARG A 79 4.11 0.89 -7.58
C ARG A 79 5.09 0.97 -6.41
N ILE A 80 4.78 1.76 -5.37
CA ILE A 80 5.61 1.79 -4.15
C ILE A 80 5.55 0.43 -3.44
N THR A 81 4.36 -0.16 -3.30
CA THR A 81 4.21 -1.47 -2.65
C THR A 81 4.88 -2.61 -3.42
N ASP A 82 4.81 -2.60 -4.75
CA ASP A 82 5.44 -3.60 -5.62
C ASP A 82 6.96 -3.45 -5.59
N LEU A 83 7.49 -2.22 -5.58
CA LEU A 83 8.92 -1.97 -5.35
C LEU A 83 9.38 -2.39 -3.95
N GLN A 84 8.54 -2.23 -2.92
CA GLN A 84 8.81 -2.75 -1.58
C GLN A 84 8.72 -4.28 -1.53
N ALA A 85 7.84 -4.90 -2.33
CA ALA A 85 7.66 -6.34 -2.44
C ALA A 85 8.86 -7.00 -3.14
N ASP A 86 9.39 -6.38 -4.20
CA ASP A 86 10.61 -6.81 -4.87
C ASP A 86 11.84 -6.66 -3.95
N GLU A 87 11.92 -5.58 -3.16
CA GLU A 87 13.00 -5.38 -2.17
C GLU A 87 12.99 -6.45 -1.06
N VAL A 88 11.81 -6.89 -0.58
CA VAL A 88 11.73 -8.00 0.39
C VAL A 88 11.93 -9.38 -0.26
N ALA A 89 11.60 -9.55 -1.53
CA ALA A 89 11.87 -10.78 -2.27
C ALA A 89 13.37 -10.98 -2.55
N GLU A 90 14.09 -9.89 -2.82
CA GLU A 90 15.55 -9.90 -3.01
C GLU A 90 16.32 -9.99 -1.67
N SER A 91 15.68 -9.58 -0.56
CA SER A 91 16.19 -9.68 0.82
C SER A 91 15.91 -11.03 1.51
N LEU A 92 15.21 -11.97 0.85
CA LEU A 92 15.10 -13.37 1.30
C LEU A 92 16.41 -14.13 1.03
N VAL A 93 17.52 -13.63 1.59
CA VAL A 93 18.69 -14.46 1.82
C VAL A 93 18.27 -15.64 2.69
N PRO A 94 18.59 -16.90 2.30
CA PRO A 94 18.19 -18.08 3.06
C PRO A 94 18.51 -17.90 4.54
N MET A 95 17.59 -18.27 5.43
CA MET A 95 17.76 -18.14 6.89
C MET A 95 19.11 -18.69 7.38
N SER A 96 19.65 -19.71 6.71
CA SER A 96 20.99 -20.25 6.97
C SER A 96 22.14 -19.26 6.73
N LEU A 97 22.04 -18.42 5.70
CA LEU A 97 23.02 -17.38 5.42
C LEU A 97 22.88 -16.22 6.39
N PHE A 98 21.65 -15.83 6.73
CA PHE A 98 21.39 -14.81 7.74
C PHE A 98 21.96 -15.22 9.11
N LEU A 99 21.69 -16.45 9.57
CA LEU A 99 22.22 -16.98 10.82
C LEU A 99 23.76 -17.02 10.82
N ALA A 100 24.37 -17.48 9.73
CA ALA A 100 25.83 -17.48 9.59
C ALA A 100 26.43 -16.05 9.60
N GLN A 101 25.72 -15.09 9.00
CA GLN A 101 26.13 -13.68 9.01
C GLN A 101 26.02 -13.09 10.43
N THR A 102 24.96 -13.39 11.16
CA THR A 102 24.75 -12.94 12.55
C THR A 102 25.81 -13.50 13.49
N GLU A 103 26.17 -14.78 13.36
CA GLU A 103 27.25 -15.39 14.13
C GLU A 103 28.58 -14.70 13.87
N ARG A 104 28.88 -14.41 12.60
CA ARG A 104 30.10 -13.69 12.22
C ARG A 104 30.12 -12.27 12.77
N LEU A 105 29.00 -11.54 12.77
CA LEU A 105 28.88 -10.21 13.37
C LEU A 105 29.12 -10.25 14.88
N ASN A 106 28.47 -11.18 15.60
CA ASN A 106 28.66 -11.34 17.04
C ASN A 106 30.11 -11.67 17.41
N ALA A 107 30.78 -12.47 16.57
CA ALA A 107 32.20 -12.80 16.75
C ALA A 107 33.09 -11.57 16.58
N PHE A 108 32.79 -10.69 15.60
CA PHE A 108 33.49 -9.43 15.43
C PHE A 108 33.25 -8.45 16.59
N GLU A 109 32.01 -8.28 17.03
CA GLU A 109 31.67 -7.42 18.16
C GLU A 109 32.37 -7.89 19.45
N SER A 110 32.41 -9.21 19.70
CA SER A 110 33.13 -9.78 20.84
C SER A 110 34.64 -9.50 20.77
N ARG A 111 35.22 -9.55 19.56
CA ARG A 111 36.64 -9.26 19.34
C ARG A 111 36.96 -7.78 19.56
N ILE A 112 36.11 -6.88 19.07
CA ILE A 112 36.25 -5.43 19.29
C ILE A 112 36.24 -5.15 20.80
N ARG A 113 35.27 -5.72 21.53
CA ARG A 113 35.18 -5.55 22.98
C ARG A 113 36.41 -6.03 23.74
N GLN A 114 36.98 -7.18 23.35
CA GLN A 114 38.22 -7.69 23.94
C GLN A 114 39.41 -6.76 23.69
N LEU A 115 39.52 -6.21 22.48
CA LEU A 115 40.59 -5.27 22.13
C LEU A 115 40.42 -3.94 22.89
N GLU A 116 39.20 -3.43 23.03
CA GLU A 116 38.90 -2.24 23.83
C GLU A 116 39.28 -2.46 25.31
N ASP A 117 38.97 -3.63 25.88
CA ASP A 117 39.35 -4.00 27.24
C ASP A 117 40.88 -4.15 27.41
N GLU A 118 41.58 -4.66 26.40
CA GLU A 118 43.04 -4.78 26.40
C GLU A 118 43.74 -3.42 26.31
N GLN A 119 43.24 -2.52 25.48
CA GLN A 119 43.74 -1.14 25.37
C GLN A 119 43.42 -0.33 26.64
N GLY A 120 42.25 -0.54 27.25
CA GLY A 120 41.85 0.11 28.51
C GLY A 120 42.63 -0.37 29.75
N ARG A 121 43.22 -1.57 29.73
CA ARG A 121 44.12 -2.05 30.82
C ARG A 121 45.57 -1.59 30.67
N GLN A 122 45.95 -1.04 29.51
CA GLN A 122 47.29 -0.52 29.24
C GLN A 122 47.42 1.00 29.44
N ALA A 123 46.34 1.69 29.83
CA ALA A 123 46.31 3.10 30.22
C ALA A 123 46.23 3.23 31.76
#